data_AF-A0A928G5L0-F1
#
_entry.id   AF-A0A928G5L0-F1
#
_cell.length_a   1.000
_cell.length_b   1.000
_cell.length_c   1.000
_cell.angle_alpha   90.00
_cell.angle_beta   90.00
_cell.angle_gamma   90.00
#
_symmetry.space_group_name_H-M   'P 1'
#
loop_
_entity.id
_entity.type
_entity.pdbx_description
1 polymer ?
#
loop_
_entity_poly.entity_id
_entity_poly.type
_entity_poly.pdbx_seq_one_letter_code
_entity_poly.pdbx_strand_id
1 'polypeptide(L)'
;MKTILSTLYSALARAFSRINIVVLLTSCVGIYVAYLVGVYVTGSFHRVSQWMGALLSCTSVVIVLQSGNYRDALRPAWMRTLGTFIGVVIGYIYLKLFHFTIFGMLCAVFLLEMLCMMIGIYTKSRIATITLIIILLITQIEPDMNPLTNCALRLFESAAGVLVGVVLLWVIDRCDRLLKLPRLPR
;
A
#
# COMPACT_ATOMS: atom_id res chain seq x y z
N MET A 1 9.87 -37.84 23.57
CA MET A 1 9.80 -37.59 22.11
C MET A 1 8.37 -37.52 21.57
N LYS A 2 7.48 -38.50 21.87
CA LYS A 2 6.07 -38.50 21.40
C LYS A 2 5.24 -37.29 21.86
N THR A 3 5.49 -36.75 23.06
CA THR A 3 4.77 -35.61 23.64
C THR A 3 5.06 -34.27 22.95
N ILE A 4 6.27 -34.10 22.42
CA ILE A 4 6.66 -32.88 21.67
C ILE A 4 6.01 -32.92 20.28
N LEU A 5 5.96 -34.10 19.66
CA LEU A 5 5.36 -34.29 18.35
C LEU A 5 3.85 -34.05 18.36
N SER A 6 3.13 -34.53 19.39
CA SER A 6 1.68 -34.28 19.54
C SER A 6 1.36 -32.82 19.89
N THR A 7 2.24 -32.16 20.65
CA THR A 7 2.12 -30.72 20.92
C THR A 7 2.33 -29.91 19.64
N LEU A 8 3.33 -30.27 18.82
CA LEU A 8 3.58 -29.64 17.51
C LEU A 8 2.42 -29.87 16.54
N TYR A 9 1.88 -31.10 16.50
CA TYR A 9 0.75 -31.46 15.65
C TYR A 9 -0.52 -30.72 16.07
N SER A 10 -0.80 -30.62 17.37
CA SER A 10 -1.95 -29.86 17.88
C SER A 10 -1.78 -28.35 17.69
N ALA A 11 -0.55 -27.83 17.68
CA ALA A 11 -0.26 -26.43 17.37
C ALA A 11 -0.43 -26.16 15.86
N LEU A 12 0.05 -27.06 15.00
CA LEU A 12 -0.15 -27.02 13.54
C LEU A 12 -1.63 -27.15 13.17
N ALA A 13 -2.36 -28.09 13.75
CA ALA A 13 -3.79 -28.26 13.52
C ALA A 13 -4.60 -27.04 13.97
N ARG A 14 -4.23 -26.43 15.12
CA ARG A 14 -4.83 -25.16 15.59
C ARG A 14 -4.42 -23.96 14.75
N ALA A 15 -3.24 -23.97 14.13
CA ALA A 15 -2.83 -22.93 13.19
C ALA A 15 -3.61 -23.05 11.88
N PHE A 16 -3.76 -24.28 11.34
CA PHE A 16 -4.52 -24.57 10.14
C PHE A 16 -6.03 -24.30 10.30
N SER A 17 -6.62 -24.55 11.47
CA SER A 17 -8.04 -24.25 11.70
C SER A 17 -8.36 -22.75 11.72
N ARG A 18 -7.36 -21.88 11.84
CA ARG A 18 -7.52 -20.41 11.70
C ARG A 18 -7.34 -19.92 10.25
N ILE A 19 -6.97 -20.80 9.32
CA ILE A 19 -6.72 -20.45 7.92
C ILE A 19 -8.05 -20.40 7.18
N ASN A 20 -8.59 -19.20 7.00
CA ASN A 20 -9.73 -18.98 6.12
C ASN A 20 -9.26 -18.94 4.66
N ILE A 21 -9.29 -20.08 3.98
CA ILE A 21 -8.91 -20.23 2.55
C ILE A 21 -9.58 -19.18 1.65
N VAL A 22 -10.82 -18.81 1.94
CA VAL A 22 -11.56 -17.79 1.18
C VAL A 22 -10.89 -16.42 1.30
N VAL A 23 -10.42 -16.04 2.49
CA VAL A 23 -9.73 -14.76 2.71
C VAL A 23 -8.36 -14.77 2.03
N LEU A 24 -7.66 -15.90 2.04
CA LEU A 24 -6.38 -16.06 1.33
C LEU A 24 -6.53 -15.97 -0.18
N LEU A 25 -7.45 -16.73 -0.77
CA LEU A 25 -7.72 -16.69 -2.22
C LEU A 25 -8.12 -15.28 -2.63
N THR A 26 -8.98 -14.62 -1.85
CA THR A 26 -9.41 -13.27 -2.16
C THR A 26 -8.23 -12.28 -2.08
N SER A 27 -7.36 -12.41 -1.08
CA SER A 27 -6.16 -11.57 -0.98
C SER A 27 -5.20 -11.78 -2.15
N CYS A 28 -5.00 -13.02 -2.60
CA CYS A 28 -4.19 -13.33 -3.78
C CYS A 28 -4.77 -12.70 -5.05
N VAL A 29 -6.08 -12.83 -5.26
CA VAL A 29 -6.78 -12.19 -6.39
C VAL A 29 -6.67 -10.67 -6.30
N GLY A 30 -6.84 -10.09 -5.11
CA GLY A 30 -6.71 -8.65 -4.87
C GLY A 30 -5.31 -8.13 -5.20
N ILE A 31 -4.26 -8.83 -4.79
CA ILE A 31 -2.86 -8.47 -5.11
C ILE A 31 -2.61 -8.61 -6.61
N TYR A 32 -3.11 -9.66 -7.25
CA TYR A 32 -2.96 -9.84 -8.70
C TYR A 32 -3.64 -8.72 -9.51
N VAL A 33 -4.87 -8.34 -9.14
CA VAL A 33 -5.56 -7.20 -9.75
C VAL A 33 -4.81 -5.90 -9.47
N ALA A 34 -4.32 -5.68 -8.25
CA ALA A 34 -3.53 -4.49 -7.90
C ALA A 34 -2.26 -4.39 -8.73
N TYR A 35 -1.58 -5.52 -8.94
CA TYR A 35 -0.39 -5.62 -9.77
C TYR A 35 -0.71 -5.25 -11.22
N LEU A 36 -1.76 -5.84 -11.82
CA LEU A 36 -2.16 -5.52 -13.19
C LEU A 36 -2.56 -4.06 -13.34
N VAL A 37 -3.34 -3.52 -12.41
CA VAL A 37 -3.75 -2.11 -12.41
C VAL A 37 -2.52 -1.21 -12.27
N GLY A 38 -1.59 -1.51 -11.36
CA GLY A 38 -0.36 -0.75 -11.19
C GLY A 38 0.52 -0.77 -12.44
N VAL A 39 0.76 -1.95 -13.02
CA VAL A 39 1.53 -2.09 -14.26
C VAL A 39 0.83 -1.40 -15.44
N TYR A 40 -0.50 -1.43 -15.53
CA TYR A 40 -1.24 -0.81 -16.64
C TYR A 40 -1.29 0.71 -16.54
N VAL A 41 -1.59 1.25 -15.34
CA VAL A 41 -1.61 2.69 -15.06
C VAL A 41 -0.23 3.29 -15.32
N THR A 42 0.83 2.65 -14.85
CA THR A 42 2.20 3.13 -14.99
C THR A 42 2.81 2.81 -16.34
N GLY A 43 2.44 1.67 -16.92
CA GLY A 43 3.03 1.14 -18.14
C GLY A 43 2.59 1.83 -19.40
N SER A 44 1.45 2.52 -19.37
CA SER A 44 1.06 3.46 -20.42
C SER A 44 2.00 4.67 -20.50
N PHE A 45 2.73 5.00 -19.42
CA PHE A 45 3.57 6.18 -19.37
C PHE A 45 5.07 5.86 -19.48
N HIS A 46 5.65 4.92 -18.73
CA HIS A 46 7.09 4.57 -18.79
C HIS A 46 7.37 3.11 -18.38
N ARG A 47 8.22 2.38 -19.14
CA ARG A 47 8.54 0.96 -18.94
C ARG A 47 9.29 0.66 -17.63
N VAL A 48 10.17 1.56 -17.17
CA VAL A 48 10.98 1.36 -15.94
C VAL A 48 10.13 1.58 -14.67
N SER A 49 9.16 2.47 -14.72
CA SER A 49 8.30 2.78 -13.57
C SER A 49 7.27 1.68 -13.26
N GLN A 50 6.99 0.78 -14.22
CA GLN A 50 5.92 -0.23 -14.14
C GLN A 50 5.97 -1.08 -12.86
N TRP A 51 7.16 -1.53 -12.50
CA TRP A 51 7.38 -2.37 -11.32
C TRP A 51 7.14 -1.64 -10.01
N MET A 52 7.41 -0.33 -9.98
CA MET A 52 7.23 0.52 -8.80
C MET A 52 5.76 0.90 -8.62
N GLY A 53 5.03 1.13 -9.72
CA GLY A 53 3.58 1.31 -9.66
C GLY A 53 2.86 0.05 -9.20
N ALA A 54 3.30 -1.13 -9.66
CA ALA A 54 2.85 -2.40 -9.11
C ALA A 54 3.12 -2.50 -7.60
N LEU A 55 4.32 -2.16 -7.14
CA LEU A 55 4.67 -2.19 -5.71
C LEU A 55 3.77 -1.27 -4.86
N LEU A 56 3.57 -0.02 -5.29
CA LEU A 56 2.74 0.95 -4.58
C LEU A 56 1.26 0.56 -4.57
N SER A 57 0.75 0.02 -5.68
CA SER A 57 -0.62 -0.47 -5.79
C SER A 57 -0.85 -1.69 -4.88
N CYS A 58 0.03 -2.70 -4.95
CA CYS A 58 -0.05 -3.91 -4.13
C CYS A 58 0.03 -3.59 -2.63
N THR A 59 0.99 -2.76 -2.21
CA THR A 59 1.13 -2.40 -0.79
C THR A 59 -0.06 -1.60 -0.27
N SER A 60 -0.70 -0.78 -1.13
CA SER A 60 -1.94 -0.07 -0.78
C SER A 60 -3.10 -1.03 -0.58
N VAL A 61 -3.29 -2.02 -1.47
CA VAL A 61 -4.31 -3.07 -1.29
C VAL A 61 -4.10 -3.82 0.01
N VAL A 62 -2.87 -4.25 0.32
CA VAL A 62 -2.56 -4.99 1.56
C VAL A 62 -2.95 -4.18 2.80
N ILE A 63 -2.64 -2.88 2.83
CA ILE A 63 -2.99 -2.01 3.96
C ILE A 63 -4.51 -1.87 4.12
N VAL A 64 -5.24 -1.80 3.01
CA VAL A 64 -6.70 -1.72 3.05
C VAL A 64 -7.28 -3.04 3.57
N LEU A 65 -6.81 -4.18 3.05
CA LEU A 65 -7.27 -5.52 3.44
C LEU A 65 -6.99 -5.87 4.91
N GLN A 66 -5.93 -5.31 5.51
CA GLN A 66 -5.61 -5.51 6.94
C GLN A 66 -6.74 -5.06 7.88
N SER A 67 -7.58 -4.13 7.45
CA SER A 67 -8.64 -3.56 8.29
C SER A 67 -9.81 -4.51 8.49
N GLY A 68 -9.82 -5.65 7.78
CA GLY A 68 -10.79 -6.73 7.90
C GLY A 68 -12.20 -6.40 7.37
N ASN A 69 -12.65 -5.17 7.54
CA ASN A 69 -14.03 -4.76 7.27
C ASN A 69 -14.03 -3.51 6.38
N TYR A 70 -15.00 -3.41 5.47
CA TYR A 70 -15.06 -2.30 4.49
C TYR A 70 -15.06 -0.92 5.16
N ARG A 71 -15.90 -0.72 6.19
CA ARG A 71 -16.03 0.58 6.88
C ARG A 71 -14.76 0.95 7.63
N ASP A 72 -14.14 -0.03 8.27
CA ASP A 72 -12.90 0.18 9.03
C ASP A 72 -11.70 0.38 8.10
N ALA A 73 -11.79 -0.11 6.85
CA ALA A 73 -10.76 0.05 5.83
C ALA A 73 -10.71 1.42 5.17
N LEU A 74 -11.80 2.21 5.24
CA LEU A 74 -11.83 3.56 4.67
C LEU A 74 -10.83 4.51 5.36
N ARG A 75 -10.67 4.38 6.68
CA ARG A 75 -9.73 5.23 7.42
C ARG A 75 -8.27 4.89 7.05
N PRO A 76 -7.86 3.61 6.95
CA PRO A 76 -6.55 3.23 6.40
C PRO A 76 -6.32 3.58 4.95
N ALA A 77 -7.31 3.36 4.09
CA ALA A 77 -7.33 3.81 2.70
C ALA A 77 -7.05 5.33 2.60
N TRP A 78 -7.84 6.14 3.28
CA TRP A 78 -7.71 7.60 3.26
C TRP A 78 -6.35 8.08 3.75
N MET A 79 -5.88 7.52 4.87
CA MET A 79 -4.58 7.90 5.43
C MET A 79 -3.41 7.49 4.54
N ARG A 80 -3.53 6.37 3.82
CA ARG A 80 -2.54 5.94 2.82
C ARG A 80 -2.44 6.98 1.70
N THR A 81 -3.59 7.36 1.12
CA THR A 81 -3.65 8.35 0.03
C THR A 81 -3.14 9.72 0.49
N LEU A 82 -3.51 10.19 1.68
CA LEU A 82 -3.00 11.44 2.24
C LEU A 82 -1.49 11.42 2.47
N GLY A 83 -0.95 10.33 3.02
CA GLY A 83 0.49 10.19 3.22
C GLY A 83 1.27 10.21 1.90
N THR A 84 0.76 9.52 0.88
CA THR A 84 1.31 9.60 -0.49
C THR A 84 1.22 11.01 -1.05
N PHE A 85 0.09 11.71 -0.87
CA PHE A 85 -0.09 13.08 -1.34
C PHE A 85 0.90 14.06 -0.72
N ILE A 86 1.07 14.03 0.60
CA ILE A 86 2.04 14.89 1.30
C ILE A 86 3.47 14.57 0.83
N GLY A 87 3.81 13.27 0.73
CA GLY A 87 5.12 12.84 0.20
C GLY A 87 5.37 13.32 -1.24
N VAL A 88 4.35 13.27 -2.09
CA VAL A 88 4.39 13.80 -3.46
C VAL A 88 4.62 15.30 -3.48
N VAL A 89 3.89 16.07 -2.67
CA VAL A 89 4.04 17.54 -2.63
C VAL A 89 5.44 17.93 -2.17
N ILE A 90 5.94 17.33 -1.09
CA ILE A 90 7.29 17.61 -0.57
C ILE A 90 8.36 17.18 -1.58
N GLY A 91 8.24 15.98 -2.13
CA GLY A 91 9.16 15.46 -3.15
C GLY A 91 9.20 16.35 -4.39
N TYR A 92 8.05 16.81 -4.88
CA TYR A 92 7.96 17.72 -6.02
C TYR A 92 8.63 19.08 -5.73
N ILE A 93 8.34 19.69 -4.58
CA ILE A 93 8.97 20.96 -4.18
C ILE A 93 10.49 20.79 -4.07
N TYR A 94 10.96 19.71 -3.45
CA TYR A 94 12.39 19.41 -3.31
C TYR A 94 13.07 19.26 -4.68
N LEU A 95 12.52 18.44 -5.57
CA LEU A 95 13.09 18.17 -6.90
C LEU A 95 13.06 19.38 -7.83
N LYS A 96 12.14 20.34 -7.60
CA LYS A 96 12.11 21.60 -8.35
C LYS A 96 13.24 22.55 -7.93
N LEU A 97 13.64 22.51 -6.66
CA LEU A 97 14.61 23.44 -6.08
C LEU A 97 16.04 22.89 -6.09
N PHE A 98 16.21 21.58 -5.94
CA PHE A 98 17.50 20.94 -5.77
C PHE A 98 17.60 19.66 -6.61
N HIS A 99 18.81 19.39 -7.11
CA HIS A 99 19.15 18.04 -7.57
C HIS A 99 19.18 17.08 -6.39
N PHE A 100 18.94 15.79 -6.63
CA PHE A 100 18.96 14.83 -5.54
C PHE A 100 20.36 14.70 -4.93
N THR A 101 20.38 14.72 -3.60
CA THR A 101 21.55 14.48 -2.76
C THR A 101 21.12 13.65 -1.56
N ILE A 102 22.03 12.85 -0.99
CA ILE A 102 21.71 12.05 0.21
C ILE A 102 21.27 12.96 1.37
N PHE A 103 21.95 14.10 1.54
CA PHE A 103 21.60 15.06 2.59
C PHE A 103 20.22 15.67 2.37
N GLY A 104 19.90 16.10 1.14
CA GLY A 104 18.58 16.64 0.83
C GLY A 104 17.45 15.62 0.96
N MET A 105 17.71 14.34 0.66
CA MET A 105 16.78 13.24 0.94
C MET A 105 16.48 13.10 2.43
N LEU A 106 17.51 13.15 3.29
CA LEU A 106 17.32 13.11 4.75
C LEU A 106 16.52 14.31 5.25
N CYS A 107 16.81 15.52 4.76
CA CYS A 107 16.04 16.72 5.09
C CYS A 107 14.57 16.61 4.64
N ALA A 108 14.31 16.08 3.43
CA ALA A 108 12.95 15.89 2.93
C ALA A 108 12.16 14.88 3.77
N VAL A 109 12.80 13.77 4.17
CA VAL A 109 12.20 12.78 5.08
C VAL A 109 11.91 13.42 6.43
N PHE A 110 12.85 14.15 7.01
CA PHE A 110 12.66 14.84 8.27
C PHE A 110 11.48 15.83 8.22
N LEU A 111 11.38 16.64 7.17
CA LEU A 111 10.27 17.57 6.96
C LEU A 111 8.93 16.85 6.80
N LEU A 112 8.90 15.75 6.04
CA LEU A 112 7.70 14.93 5.88
C LEU A 112 7.25 14.36 7.23
N GLU A 113 8.16 13.78 8.01
CA GLU A 113 7.83 13.21 9.31
C GLU A 113 7.35 14.29 10.28
N MET A 114 8.03 15.45 10.32
CA MET A 114 7.62 16.59 11.14
C MET A 114 6.21 17.07 10.77
N LEU A 115 5.89 17.20 9.48
CA LEU A 115 4.55 17.56 9.02
C LEU A 115 3.52 16.47 9.36
N CYS A 116 3.87 15.20 9.20
CA CYS A 116 2.99 14.08 9.59
C CYS A 116 2.70 14.07 11.10
N MET A 117 3.69 14.41 11.92
CA MET A 117 3.55 14.58 13.37
C MET A 117 2.64 15.77 13.70
N MET A 118 2.85 16.91 13.04
CA MET A 118 2.06 18.13 13.26
C MET A 118 0.57 17.97 12.90
N ILE A 119 0.27 17.18 11.87
CA ILE A 119 -1.12 16.88 11.43
C ILE A 119 -1.75 15.78 12.30
N GLY A 120 -1.00 15.16 13.22
CA GLY A 120 -1.52 14.11 14.10
C GLY A 120 -1.75 12.76 13.41
N ILE A 121 -1.09 12.51 12.26
CA ILE A 121 -1.17 11.25 11.50
C ILE A 121 -0.08 10.26 11.97
N TYR A 122 0.35 10.39 13.23
CA TYR A 122 1.56 9.78 13.81
C TYR A 122 1.68 8.26 13.63
N THR A 123 0.56 7.53 13.58
CA THR A 123 0.59 6.06 13.45
C THR A 123 1.03 5.60 12.04
N LYS A 124 1.11 6.48 11.04
CA LYS A 124 1.30 6.12 9.62
C LYS A 124 2.41 6.87 8.89
N SER A 125 3.19 7.72 9.58
CA SER A 125 4.33 8.46 8.99
C SER A 125 5.27 7.54 8.19
N ARG A 126 5.56 6.34 8.72
CA ARG A 126 6.46 5.35 8.08
C ARG A 126 6.04 4.98 6.66
N ILE A 127 4.74 4.95 6.34
CA ILE A 127 4.25 4.61 5.01
C ILE A 127 4.44 5.77 4.02
N ALA A 128 4.24 7.02 4.50
CA ALA A 128 4.51 8.22 3.71
C ALA A 128 6.01 8.32 3.41
N THR A 129 6.87 8.06 4.40
CA THR A 129 8.33 8.06 4.27
C THR A 129 8.81 7.08 3.20
N ILE A 130 8.30 5.84 3.18
CA ILE A 130 8.63 4.86 2.12
C ILE A 130 8.29 5.42 0.74
N THR A 131 7.12 6.04 0.59
CA THR A 131 6.67 6.62 -0.68
C THR A 131 7.57 7.78 -1.12
N LEU A 132 7.94 8.67 -0.20
CA LEU A 132 8.85 9.79 -0.49
C LEU A 132 10.24 9.29 -0.91
N ILE A 133 10.79 8.29 -0.22
CA ILE A 133 12.07 7.69 -0.59
C ILE A 133 11.98 7.12 -2.01
N ILE A 134 10.93 6.36 -2.30
CA ILE A 134 10.66 5.86 -3.66
C ILE A 134 10.66 7.02 -4.67
N ILE A 135 10.01 8.15 -4.32
CA ILE A 135 9.93 9.35 -5.17
C ILE A 135 11.29 9.90 -5.55
N LEU A 136 12.09 10.14 -4.53
CA LEU A 136 13.42 10.71 -4.68
C LEU A 136 14.36 9.74 -5.42
N LEU A 137 14.26 8.43 -5.14
CA LEU A 137 15.14 7.42 -5.71
C LEU A 137 14.91 7.20 -7.21
N ILE A 138 13.66 7.18 -7.72
CA ILE A 138 13.51 7.08 -9.19
C ILE A 138 14.05 8.30 -9.90
N THR A 139 13.95 9.48 -9.27
CA THR A 139 14.37 10.72 -9.95
C THR A 139 15.89 10.73 -10.13
N GLN A 140 16.61 9.90 -9.36
CA GLN A 140 18.01 9.58 -9.62
C GLN A 140 18.22 8.55 -10.74
N ILE A 141 17.37 7.53 -10.81
CA ILE A 141 17.48 6.47 -11.81
C ILE A 141 17.12 7.00 -13.21
N GLU A 142 16.11 7.87 -13.29
CA GLU A 142 15.56 8.43 -14.53
C GLU A 142 15.51 9.97 -14.44
N PRO A 143 16.65 10.66 -14.60
CA PRO A 143 16.73 12.13 -14.49
C PRO A 143 15.97 12.87 -15.60
N ASP A 144 15.71 12.21 -16.74
CA ASP A 144 15.02 12.78 -17.90
C ASP A 144 13.49 12.86 -17.71
N MET A 145 12.95 12.19 -16.69
CA MET A 145 11.51 12.17 -16.42
C MET A 145 11.08 13.44 -15.69
N ASN A 146 10.10 14.15 -16.26
CA ASN A 146 9.51 15.32 -15.62
C ASN A 146 9.06 14.97 -14.19
N PRO A 147 9.56 15.68 -13.16
CA PRO A 147 9.31 15.33 -11.76
C PRO A 147 7.83 15.39 -11.40
N LEU A 148 7.06 16.23 -12.10
CA LEU A 148 5.61 16.33 -11.95
C LEU A 148 4.90 15.04 -12.39
N THR A 149 5.19 14.53 -13.58
CA THR A 149 4.57 13.30 -14.11
C THR A 149 4.85 12.13 -13.18
N ASN A 150 6.10 12.04 -12.74
CA ASN A 150 6.57 11.00 -11.84
C ASN A 150 5.90 11.03 -10.44
N CYS A 151 5.66 12.22 -9.90
CA CYS A 151 4.94 12.39 -8.65
C CYS A 151 3.45 12.08 -8.81
N ALA A 152 2.82 12.56 -9.90
CA ALA A 152 1.42 12.32 -10.19
C ALA A 152 1.13 10.83 -10.39
N LEU A 153 1.99 10.13 -11.13
CA LEU A 153 1.87 8.70 -11.40
C LEU A 153 1.76 7.90 -10.09
N ARG A 154 2.59 8.23 -9.11
CA ARG A 154 2.60 7.55 -7.80
C ARG A 154 1.40 7.85 -6.94
N LEU A 155 0.88 9.07 -7.03
CA LEU A 155 -0.39 9.41 -6.41
C LEU A 155 -1.51 8.54 -7.00
N PHE A 156 -1.55 8.42 -8.33
CA PHE A 156 -2.52 7.57 -9.03
C PHE A 156 -2.33 6.09 -8.72
N GLU A 157 -1.11 5.57 -8.70
CA GLU A 157 -0.80 4.16 -8.37
C GLU A 157 -1.25 3.81 -6.95
N SER A 158 -0.96 4.70 -5.98
CA SER A 158 -1.39 4.53 -4.59
C SER A 158 -2.92 4.60 -4.48
N ALA A 159 -3.55 5.59 -5.13
CA ALA A 159 -5.00 5.74 -5.14
C ALA A 159 -5.72 4.56 -5.82
N ALA A 160 -5.17 4.05 -6.92
CA ALA A 160 -5.71 2.90 -7.63
C ALA A 160 -5.62 1.62 -6.79
N GLY A 161 -4.48 1.39 -6.12
CA GLY A 161 -4.36 0.27 -5.18
C GLY A 161 -5.33 0.40 -4.00
N VAL A 162 -5.51 1.59 -3.44
CA VAL A 162 -6.52 1.82 -2.40
C VAL A 162 -7.93 1.48 -2.92
N LEU A 163 -8.28 1.95 -4.12
CA LEU A 163 -9.58 1.70 -4.74
C LEU A 163 -9.83 0.21 -4.97
N VAL A 164 -8.85 -0.51 -5.52
CA VAL A 164 -8.93 -1.97 -5.69
C VAL A 164 -9.18 -2.67 -4.34
N GLY A 165 -8.45 -2.28 -3.28
CA GLY A 165 -8.62 -2.87 -1.96
C GLY A 165 -10.00 -2.63 -1.36
N VAL A 166 -10.53 -1.41 -1.53
CA VAL A 166 -11.86 -1.03 -1.03
C VAL A 166 -12.96 -1.78 -1.80
N VAL A 167 -12.85 -1.87 -3.12
CA VAL A 167 -13.77 -2.65 -3.96
C VAL A 167 -13.73 -4.13 -3.59
N LEU A 168 -12.55 -4.70 -3.36
CA LEU A 168 -12.41 -6.10 -2.96
C LEU A 168 -13.13 -6.39 -1.63
N LEU A 169 -12.93 -5.53 -0.61
CA LEU A 169 -13.62 -5.67 0.68
C LEU A 169 -15.14 -5.51 0.52
N TRP A 170 -15.58 -4.62 -0.36
CA TRP A 170 -17.00 -4.45 -0.66
C TRP A 170 -17.60 -5.70 -1.32
N VAL A 171 -16.87 -6.31 -2.26
CA VAL A 171 -17.29 -7.57 -2.91
C VAL A 171 -17.37 -8.70 -1.88
N ILE A 172 -16.39 -8.83 -0.98
CA ILE A 172 -16.42 -9.85 0.09
C ILE A 172 -17.65 -9.64 0.99
N ASP A 173 -17.86 -8.42 1.48
CA ASP A 173 -19.01 -8.08 2.33
C ASP A 173 -20.35 -8.31 1.60
N ARG A 174 -20.38 -8.13 0.27
CA ARG A 174 -21.56 -8.45 -0.54
C ARG A 174 -21.76 -9.96 -0.69
N CYS A 175 -20.72 -10.73 -0.96
CA CYS A 175 -20.76 -12.18 -1.06
C CYS A 175 -21.18 -12.83 0.26
N ASP A 176 -20.61 -12.38 1.39
CA ASP A 176 -20.98 -12.86 2.73
C ASP A 176 -22.47 -12.64 3.02
N ARG A 177 -22.99 -11.46 2.66
CA ARG A 177 -24.43 -11.15 2.78
C ARG A 177 -25.30 -12.03 1.88
N LEU A 178 -24.87 -12.31 0.65
CA LEU A 178 -25.62 -13.14 -0.30
C LEU A 178 -25.65 -14.61 0.11
N LEU A 179 -24.54 -15.11 0.66
CA LEU A 179 -24.41 -16.52 1.08
C LEU A 179 -24.99 -16.79 2.47
N LYS A 180 -25.55 -15.79 3.17
CA LYS A 180 -26.03 -15.87 4.57
C LYS A 180 -25.03 -16.59 5.49
N LEU A 181 -23.73 -16.49 5.20
CA LEU A 181 -22.73 -17.12 6.04
C LEU A 181 -22.76 -16.40 7.39
N PRO A 182 -22.91 -17.11 8.52
CA PRO A 182 -22.79 -16.50 9.83
C PRO A 182 -21.44 -15.79 9.86
N ARG A 183 -21.44 -14.49 10.19
CA ARG A 183 -20.21 -13.71 10.34
C ARG A 183 -19.31 -14.49 11.28
N LEU A 184 -18.28 -15.13 10.73
CA LEU A 184 -17.29 -15.83 11.54
C LEU A 184 -16.74 -14.81 12.53
N PRO A 185 -16.86 -15.07 13.85
CA PRO A 185 -16.24 -14.20 14.84
C PRO A 185 -14.74 -14.16 14.50
N ARG A 186 -14.27 -12.96 14.15
CA ARG A 186 -12.87 -12.66 13.88
C ARG A 186 -12.20 -12.20 15.16
#